data_AF-A0A6P8HED6-F1
#
_entry.id   AF-A0A6P8HED6-F1
#
_cell.length_a   1.000
_cell.length_b   1.000
_cell.length_c   1.000
_cell.angle_alpha   90.00
_cell.angle_beta   90.00
_cell.angle_gamma   90.00
#
_symmetry.space_group_name_H-M   'P 1'
#
loop_
_entity.id
_entity.type
_entity.pdbx_description
1 polymer ?
#
loop_
_entity_poly.entity_id
_entity_poly.type
_entity_poly.pdbx_seq_one_letter_code
_entity_poly.pdbx_strand_id
1 'polypeptide(L)'
;MAASFQNHLIFWSLVCHGLRIVQTERGCSDILPHYCKRLKVYLGPLVCRTTNPSLRKLVTTKCLKTCGFCRQMYPIDCRFSQWGCCWDGLTPRDDRHGYTCPKCRDKFAHTCREFAHTCREFAYYCSKPDTFSGGFLRMACPVTCGRCSS
;
A
#
# COMPACT_ATOMS: atom_id res chain seq x y z
N MET A 1 16.34 -27.84 -47.65
CA MET A 1 15.72 -27.04 -46.57
C MET A 1 16.87 -26.18 -46.00
N ALA A 2 17.21 -25.04 -46.60
CA ALA A 2 16.60 -23.71 -46.42
C ALA A 2 16.50 -23.31 -44.93
N ALA A 3 17.05 -22.22 -44.41
CA ALA A 3 17.94 -21.12 -44.86
C ALA A 3 18.53 -20.51 -43.55
N SER A 4 19.83 -20.22 -43.41
CA SER A 4 20.55 -19.01 -43.83
C SER A 4 19.89 -17.68 -43.39
N PHE A 5 20.54 -16.85 -42.57
CA PHE A 5 21.25 -15.63 -43.02
C PHE A 5 21.79 -14.76 -41.86
N GLN A 6 22.87 -14.04 -42.19
CA GLN A 6 23.80 -13.27 -41.36
C GLN A 6 23.32 -11.87 -40.93
N ASN A 7 24.05 -11.32 -39.93
CA ASN A 7 24.39 -9.91 -39.67
C ASN A 7 23.81 -8.81 -40.57
N HIS A 8 23.23 -7.75 -39.97
CA HIS A 8 23.70 -6.35 -40.09
C HIS A 8 22.86 -5.39 -39.23
N LEU A 9 23.54 -4.37 -38.70
CA LEU A 9 23.02 -3.21 -37.97
C LEU A 9 22.16 -2.28 -38.87
N ILE A 10 21.30 -1.45 -38.24
CA ILE A 10 21.07 0.00 -38.45
C ILE A 10 19.57 0.43 -38.34
N PHE A 11 19.28 1.08 -37.20
CA PHE A 11 18.56 2.36 -37.00
C PHE A 11 17.08 2.66 -37.41
N TRP A 12 16.54 3.60 -36.59
CA TRP A 12 15.42 4.56 -36.74
C TRP A 12 14.01 3.97 -36.55
N SER A 13 13.08 4.53 -35.78
CA SER A 13 13.02 5.62 -34.80
C SER A 13 11.56 5.69 -34.29
N LEU A 14 11.35 6.08 -33.02
CA LEU A 14 10.18 6.80 -32.49
C LEU A 14 8.77 6.14 -32.48
N VAL A 15 8.25 5.81 -31.28
CA VAL A 15 7.18 6.56 -30.54
C VAL A 15 6.50 5.67 -29.45
N CYS A 16 6.79 6.03 -28.19
CA CYS A 16 5.96 6.09 -26.97
C CYS A 16 5.23 4.88 -26.31
N HIS A 17 5.46 4.80 -24.98
CA HIS A 17 4.70 4.16 -23.88
C HIS A 17 4.69 2.62 -23.79
N GLY A 18 5.13 1.96 -22.72
CA GLY A 18 5.65 2.43 -21.45
C GLY A 18 6.35 1.27 -20.75
N LEU A 19 7.60 1.51 -20.34
CA LEU A 19 8.35 0.64 -19.45
C LEU A 19 7.49 0.32 -18.22
N ARG A 20 7.07 -0.94 -18.08
CA ARG A 20 6.66 -1.52 -16.80
C ARG A 20 7.90 -1.57 -15.94
N ILE A 21 8.21 -0.46 -15.29
CA ILE A 21 9.11 -0.44 -14.15
C ILE A 21 8.42 -1.30 -13.10
N VAL A 22 8.92 -2.52 -12.92
CA VAL A 22 8.69 -3.31 -11.71
C VAL A 22 9.23 -2.44 -10.58
N GLN A 23 8.34 -1.69 -9.93
CA GLN A 23 8.66 -0.92 -8.74
C GLN A 23 8.94 -1.93 -7.62
N THR A 24 10.20 -2.31 -7.47
CA THR A 24 10.70 -2.83 -6.21
C THR A 24 10.61 -1.69 -5.18
N GLU A 25 9.77 -1.91 -4.17
CA GLU A 25 9.74 -1.24 -2.87
C GLU A 25 10.35 0.18 -2.79
N ARG A 26 9.55 1.23 -3.00
CA ARG A 26 9.93 2.56 -2.47
C ARG A 26 9.63 2.63 -0.97
N GLY A 27 10.33 1.79 -0.20
CA GLY A 27 10.42 1.93 1.24
C GLY A 27 11.14 3.23 1.57
N CYS A 28 10.64 3.98 2.55
CA CYS A 28 11.27 5.23 2.96
C CYS A 28 12.69 4.95 3.47
N SER A 29 13.68 5.47 2.74
CA SER A 29 15.10 5.20 2.94
C SER A 29 15.94 6.44 2.60
N ASP A 30 17.18 6.46 3.04
CA ASP A 30 18.12 7.49 2.62
C ASP A 30 18.64 7.15 1.21
N ILE A 31 18.61 8.14 0.31
CA ILE A 31 19.18 8.01 -1.04
C ILE A 31 20.72 7.94 -0.95
N LEU A 32 21.31 8.65 0.02
CA LEU A 32 22.75 8.68 0.24
C LEU A 32 23.09 8.32 1.70
N PRO A 33 22.93 7.05 2.12
CA PRO A 33 22.99 6.66 3.52
C PRO A 33 24.32 7.03 4.21
N HIS A 34 25.45 6.80 3.56
CA HIS A 34 26.76 7.14 4.11
C HIS A 34 26.95 8.65 4.26
N TYR A 35 26.49 9.43 3.28
CA TYR A 35 26.59 10.88 3.30
C TYR A 35 25.68 11.49 4.37
N CYS A 36 24.44 11.01 4.49
CA CYS A 36 23.48 11.47 5.50
C CYS A 36 23.98 11.18 6.93
N LYS A 37 24.57 10.00 7.18
CA LYS A 37 25.22 9.68 8.46
C LYS A 37 26.35 10.66 8.77
N ARG A 38 27.26 10.90 7.82
CA ARG A 38 28.33 11.89 7.97
C ARG A 38 27.79 13.28 8.25
N LEU A 39 26.78 13.72 7.51
CA LEU A 39 26.18 15.04 7.65
C LEU A 39 25.66 15.27 9.07
N LYS A 40 25.00 14.27 9.67
CA LYS A 40 24.51 14.31 11.05
C LYS A 40 25.63 14.32 12.09
N VAL A 41 26.77 13.69 11.80
CA VAL A 41 27.97 13.71 12.68
C VAL A 41 28.65 15.07 12.62
N TYR A 42 28.89 15.62 11.43
CA TYR A 42 29.61 16.88 11.25
C TYR A 42 28.81 18.12 11.68
N LEU A 43 27.53 18.18 11.32
CA LEU A 43 26.67 19.35 11.58
C LEU A 43 25.78 19.17 12.83
N GLY A 44 25.87 18.00 13.46
CA GLY A 44 25.07 17.65 14.63
C GLY A 44 23.61 17.31 14.31
N PRO A 45 22.83 16.95 15.35
CA PRO A 45 21.45 16.50 15.20
C PRO A 45 20.48 17.58 14.70
N LEU A 46 20.84 18.87 14.86
CA LEU A 46 20.01 20.00 14.43
C LEU A 46 19.97 20.18 12.91
N VAL A 47 20.85 19.53 12.15
CA VAL A 47 20.86 19.61 10.68
C VAL A 47 19.52 19.22 10.06
N CYS A 48 18.80 18.27 10.68
CA CYS A 48 17.48 17.84 10.23
C CYS A 48 16.37 18.88 10.50
N ARG A 49 16.63 19.90 11.31
CA ARG A 49 15.72 21.02 11.61
C ARG A 49 16.27 22.37 11.13
N THR A 50 17.27 22.34 10.25
CA THR A 50 17.89 23.57 9.72
C THR A 50 16.89 24.45 8.97
N THR A 51 17.06 25.77 9.11
CA THR A 51 16.35 26.81 8.33
C THR A 51 17.07 27.16 7.04
N ASN A 52 18.30 26.67 6.83
CA ASN A 52 19.05 26.90 5.60
C ASN A 52 18.34 26.19 4.43
N PRO A 53 17.93 26.90 3.36
CA PRO A 53 17.08 26.34 2.31
C PRO A 53 17.76 25.21 1.51
N SER A 54 19.07 25.33 1.25
CA SER A 54 19.84 24.33 0.51
C SER A 54 19.97 23.03 1.31
N LEU A 55 20.34 23.15 2.59
CA LEU A 55 20.44 21.99 3.47
C LEU A 55 19.07 21.38 3.75
N ARG A 56 18.03 22.20 3.91
CA ARG A 56 16.66 21.74 4.11
C ARG A 56 16.21 20.87 2.93
N LYS A 57 16.40 21.34 1.70
CA LYS A 57 16.06 20.59 0.48
C LYS A 57 16.82 19.27 0.40
N LEU A 58 18.11 19.29 0.75
CA LEU A 58 18.96 18.08 0.78
C LEU A 58 18.44 17.05 1.79
N VAL A 59 18.21 17.45 3.05
CA VAL A 59 17.81 16.50 4.09
C VAL A 59 16.40 15.96 3.88
N THR A 60 15.47 16.77 3.36
CA THR A 60 14.08 16.33 3.11
C THR A 60 13.92 15.47 1.86
N THR A 61 14.89 15.47 0.94
CA THR A 61 14.82 14.66 -0.28
C THR A 61 15.76 13.46 -0.28
N LYS A 62 16.93 13.57 0.36
CA LYS A 62 17.99 12.54 0.30
C LYS A 62 18.19 11.80 1.61
N CYS A 63 17.88 12.42 2.75
CA CYS A 63 18.17 11.89 4.09
C CYS A 63 16.91 11.60 4.92
N LEU A 64 15.87 11.09 4.25
CA LEU A 64 14.54 10.87 4.82
C LEU A 64 14.57 9.97 6.07
N LYS A 65 15.35 8.87 6.05
CA LYS A 65 15.45 7.92 7.16
C LYS A 65 16.35 8.45 8.26
N THR A 66 17.54 8.96 7.92
CA THR A 66 18.50 9.52 8.89
C THR A 66 17.92 10.69 9.68
N CYS A 67 17.10 11.52 9.03
CA CYS A 67 16.40 12.64 9.67
C CYS A 67 15.01 12.31 10.21
N GLY A 68 14.56 11.06 10.11
CA GLY A 68 13.26 10.64 10.65
C GLY A 68 12.04 11.25 9.93
N PHE A 69 12.22 11.70 8.69
CA PHE A 69 11.11 12.16 7.83
C PHE A 69 10.30 11.02 7.24
N CYS A 70 10.80 9.80 7.36
CA CYS A 70 10.00 8.61 7.16
C CYS A 70 8.85 8.61 8.16
N ARG A 71 7.69 9.15 7.73
CA ARG A 71 6.42 8.71 8.29
C ARG A 71 6.37 7.22 7.99
N GLN A 72 6.25 6.42 9.03
CA GLN A 72 5.91 5.01 8.89
C GLN A 72 4.71 4.97 7.95
N MET A 73 4.90 4.52 6.70
CA MET A 73 3.76 4.22 5.86
C MET A 73 2.93 3.25 6.71
N TYR A 74 1.68 3.65 6.91
CA TYR A 74 0.60 2.88 7.53
C TYR A 74 0.84 1.37 7.37
N PRO A 75 0.57 0.55 8.41
CA PRO A 75 1.10 -0.81 8.57
C PRO A 75 1.15 -1.58 7.27
N ILE A 76 2.26 -2.32 7.07
CA ILE A 76 2.47 -3.26 5.96
C ILE A 76 1.12 -3.85 5.59
N ASP A 77 0.66 -3.52 4.38
CA ASP A 77 -0.64 -3.94 3.90
C ASP A 77 -0.75 -5.44 4.13
N CYS A 78 -1.74 -5.82 4.94
CA CYS A 78 -1.86 -7.16 5.49
C CYS A 78 -1.98 -8.24 4.41
N ARG A 79 -2.32 -7.84 3.17
CA ARG A 79 -2.31 -8.68 1.96
C ARG A 79 -0.94 -9.29 1.65
N PHE A 80 0.15 -8.66 2.11
CA PHE A 80 1.52 -9.15 1.91
C PHE A 80 2.07 -9.91 3.12
N SER A 81 1.32 -9.98 4.22
CA SER A 81 1.71 -10.81 5.37
C SER A 81 1.39 -12.27 5.09
N GLN A 82 2.19 -13.19 5.66
CA GLN A 82 1.96 -14.64 5.50
C GLN A 82 0.58 -15.10 6.04
N TRP A 83 -0.03 -14.32 6.93
CA TRP A 83 -1.31 -14.62 7.58
C TRP A 83 -2.50 -13.87 6.98
N GLY A 84 -2.25 -12.93 6.07
CA GLY A 84 -3.27 -12.11 5.44
C GLY A 84 -3.94 -11.09 6.36
N CYS A 85 -5.08 -10.58 5.90
CA CYS A 85 -5.91 -9.64 6.63
C CYS A 85 -7.04 -10.35 7.40
N CYS A 86 -7.61 -9.65 8.38
CA CYS A 86 -8.92 -9.95 8.94
C CYS A 86 -10.04 -9.69 7.90
N TRP A 87 -11.28 -10.02 8.27
CA TRP A 87 -12.48 -9.82 7.43
C TRP A 87 -12.68 -8.37 6.94
N ASP A 88 -12.10 -7.39 7.65
CA ASP A 88 -12.14 -5.97 7.32
C ASP A 88 -11.15 -5.57 6.21
N GLY A 89 -10.20 -6.45 5.85
CA GLY A 89 -9.19 -6.18 4.83
C GLY A 89 -8.15 -5.12 5.22
N LEU A 90 -8.12 -4.71 6.48
CA LEU A 90 -7.26 -3.64 6.99
C LEU A 90 -6.42 -4.11 8.17
N THR A 91 -7.00 -4.93 9.05
CA THR A 91 -6.30 -5.40 10.24
C THR A 91 -5.42 -6.59 9.87
N PRO A 92 -4.09 -6.54 10.12
CA PRO A 92 -3.21 -7.69 9.92
C PRO A 92 -3.57 -8.82 10.89
N ARG A 93 -3.59 -10.05 10.38
CA ARG A 93 -3.76 -11.24 11.21
C ARG A 93 -2.43 -11.57 11.88
N ASP A 94 -2.42 -11.69 13.21
CA ASP A 94 -1.26 -12.13 13.99
C ASP A 94 -1.40 -13.64 14.30
N ASP A 95 -0.32 -14.39 14.15
CA ASP A 95 -0.24 -15.83 14.44
C ASP A 95 0.01 -16.18 15.88
N ARG A 96 0.54 -15.24 16.68
CA ARG A 96 1.13 -15.65 17.96
C ARG A 96 0.12 -15.87 19.07
N HIS A 97 -1.06 -15.27 18.99
CA HIS A 97 -2.09 -15.39 20.03
C HIS A 97 -3.48 -15.23 19.41
N GLY A 98 -3.96 -16.27 18.73
CA GLY A 98 -5.24 -16.30 18.02
C GLY A 98 -6.26 -15.27 18.52
N TYR A 99 -6.73 -14.42 17.60
CA TYR A 99 -7.73 -13.35 17.77
C TYR A 99 -7.24 -11.95 18.17
N THR A 100 -6.58 -11.23 17.26
CA THR A 100 -6.61 -9.75 17.22
C THR A 100 -7.57 -9.18 16.17
N CYS A 101 -8.27 -10.02 15.41
CA CYS A 101 -9.25 -9.53 14.47
C CYS A 101 -10.42 -8.85 15.20
N PRO A 102 -10.90 -7.68 14.73
CA PRO A 102 -12.05 -7.03 15.33
C PRO A 102 -13.27 -7.96 15.29
N LYS A 103 -14.16 -7.84 16.28
CA LYS A 103 -15.42 -8.61 16.29
C LYS A 103 -16.20 -8.31 15.02
N CYS A 104 -16.48 -9.37 14.24
CA CYS A 104 -17.29 -9.23 13.04
C CYS A 104 -18.76 -9.07 13.42
N ARG A 105 -19.29 -7.87 13.23
CA ARG A 105 -20.70 -7.57 13.44
C ARG A 105 -21.14 -6.45 12.52
N ASP A 106 -22.42 -6.47 12.18
CA ASP A 106 -23.05 -5.37 11.47
C ASP A 106 -23.09 -4.13 12.36
N LYS A 107 -22.52 -3.02 11.88
CA LYS A 107 -22.49 -1.75 12.62
C LYS A 107 -23.89 -1.17 12.77
N PHE A 108 -24.74 -1.38 11.76
CA PHE A 108 -26.11 -0.88 11.72
C PHE A 108 -27.08 -2.06 11.58
N ALA A 109 -27.18 -2.92 12.60
CA ALA A 109 -27.92 -4.17 12.50
C ALA A 109 -29.38 -4.02 12.01
N HIS A 110 -30.08 -2.94 12.38
CA HIS A 110 -31.43 -2.66 11.87
C HIS A 110 -31.42 -2.42 10.36
N THR A 111 -30.62 -1.45 9.92
CA THR A 111 -30.44 -1.08 8.52
C THR A 111 -29.92 -2.26 7.70
N CYS A 112 -28.97 -3.04 8.21
CA CYS A 112 -28.46 -4.22 7.53
C CYS A 112 -29.52 -5.32 7.40
N ARG A 113 -30.43 -5.49 8.37
CA ARG A 113 -31.57 -6.44 8.27
C ARG A 113 -32.66 -5.94 7.32
N GLU A 114 -32.97 -4.65 7.35
CA GLU A 114 -33.86 -4.05 6.35
C GLU A 114 -33.25 -4.21 4.96
N PHE A 115 -31.97 -3.99 4.79
CA PHE A 115 -31.35 -4.28 3.52
C PHE A 115 -31.08 -5.76 3.29
N ALA A 116 -31.30 -6.67 4.25
CA ALA A 116 -30.98 -8.09 4.11
C ALA A 116 -31.90 -8.80 3.10
N HIS A 117 -33.17 -8.40 3.02
CA HIS A 117 -34.08 -8.92 2.00
C HIS A 117 -33.70 -8.40 0.61
N THR A 118 -33.23 -7.15 0.54
CA THR A 118 -32.59 -6.58 -0.65
C THR A 118 -31.19 -7.16 -0.88
N CYS A 119 -30.49 -7.73 0.12
CA CYS A 119 -29.16 -8.36 -0.01
C CYS A 119 -29.18 -9.65 -0.81
N ARG A 120 -30.33 -10.30 -1.01
CA ARG A 120 -30.45 -11.36 -2.03
C ARG A 120 -30.29 -10.80 -3.44
N GLU A 121 -30.75 -9.57 -3.71
CA GLU A 121 -30.53 -8.86 -4.98
C GLU A 121 -29.19 -8.08 -4.98
N PHE A 122 -28.77 -7.59 -3.82
CA PHE A 122 -27.55 -6.82 -3.57
C PHE A 122 -26.34 -7.70 -3.25
N ALA A 123 -26.42 -9.03 -3.41
CA ALA A 123 -25.24 -9.87 -3.57
C ALA A 123 -24.29 -9.24 -4.61
N TYR A 124 -24.86 -8.57 -5.62
CA TYR A 124 -24.16 -7.70 -6.55
C TYR A 124 -23.29 -6.64 -5.86
N TYR A 125 -23.84 -5.80 -4.98
CA TYR A 125 -23.09 -4.73 -4.31
C TYR A 125 -22.14 -5.27 -3.24
N CYS A 126 -22.54 -6.32 -2.50
CA CYS A 126 -21.61 -7.05 -1.64
C CYS A 126 -20.45 -7.64 -2.47
N SER A 127 -20.60 -7.90 -3.77
CA SER A 127 -19.57 -8.43 -4.68
C SER A 127 -18.78 -7.36 -5.46
N LYS A 128 -19.20 -6.08 -5.40
CA LYS A 128 -18.62 -4.95 -6.15
C LYS A 128 -17.94 -3.93 -5.21
N PRO A 129 -16.72 -4.23 -4.72
CA PRO A 129 -16.01 -3.34 -3.80
C PRO A 129 -15.58 -2.00 -4.42
N ASP A 130 -15.60 -1.92 -5.76
CA ASP A 130 -15.27 -0.76 -6.58
C ASP A 130 -16.38 0.29 -6.60
N THR A 131 -17.62 -0.08 -6.26
CA THR A 131 -18.72 0.87 -6.14
C THR A 131 -18.76 1.48 -4.75
N PHE A 132 -19.13 2.76 -4.64
CA PHE A 132 -19.27 3.44 -3.36
C PHE A 132 -20.22 2.68 -2.41
N SER A 133 -21.40 2.29 -2.92
CA SER A 133 -22.41 1.55 -2.15
C SER A 133 -21.91 0.16 -1.75
N GLY A 134 -21.20 -0.55 -2.63
CA GLY A 134 -20.64 -1.86 -2.33
C GLY A 134 -19.52 -1.82 -1.29
N GLY A 135 -18.60 -0.86 -1.40
CA GLY A 135 -17.55 -0.62 -0.41
C GLY A 135 -18.13 -0.29 0.97
N PHE A 136 -19.14 0.58 1.01
CA PHE A 136 -19.84 0.94 2.26
C PHE A 136 -20.55 -0.26 2.88
N LEU A 137 -21.39 -0.97 2.13
CA LEU A 137 -22.14 -2.13 2.63
C LEU A 137 -21.21 -3.23 3.17
N ARG A 138 -20.10 -3.50 2.48
CA ARG A 138 -19.11 -4.48 2.91
C ARG A 138 -18.40 -4.13 4.22
N MET A 139 -18.32 -2.85 4.57
CA MET A 139 -17.70 -2.35 5.81
C MET A 139 -18.72 -2.15 6.93
N ALA A 140 -19.95 -1.79 6.58
CA ALA A 140 -21.05 -1.51 7.52
C ALA A 140 -21.81 -2.78 7.92
N CYS A 141 -22.00 -3.72 6.98
CA CYS A 141 -22.78 -4.94 7.14
C CYS A 141 -21.97 -6.21 6.79
N PRO A 142 -20.81 -6.44 7.42
CA PRO A 142 -19.94 -7.58 7.08
C PRO A 142 -20.57 -8.95 7.34
N VAL A 143 -21.50 -9.09 8.31
CA VAL A 143 -22.19 -10.35 8.60
C VAL A 143 -23.23 -10.61 7.52
N THR A 144 -24.09 -9.60 7.25
CA THR A 144 -25.12 -9.71 6.23
C THR A 144 -24.53 -9.93 4.82
N CYS A 145 -23.39 -9.33 4.50
CA CYS A 145 -22.65 -9.58 3.27
C CYS A 145 -21.77 -10.85 3.30
N GLY A 146 -21.81 -11.66 4.37
CA GLY A 146 -21.08 -12.93 4.43
C GLY A 146 -19.55 -12.81 4.48
N ARG A 147 -18.98 -11.69 4.92
CA ARG A 147 -17.52 -11.50 5.03
C ARG A 147 -16.92 -12.08 6.30
N CYS A 148 -17.75 -12.45 7.28
CA CYS A 148 -17.30 -12.86 8.62
C CYS A 148 -16.74 -14.28 8.72
N SER A 149 -16.61 -15.02 7.63
CA SER A 149 -16.00 -16.36 7.60
C SER A 149 -14.50 -16.26 7.37
N SER A 150 -13.74 -16.08 8.44
CA SER A 150 -12.27 -16.13 8.43
C SER A 150 -11.68 -16.43 9.79
#